data_AF-A0A0D7KLX9-F1
#
_entry.id   AF-A0A0D7KLX9-F1
#
_cell.length_a   1.000
_cell.length_b   1.000
_cell.length_c   1.000
_cell.angle_alpha   90.00
_cell.angle_beta   90.00
_cell.angle_gamma   90.00
#
_symmetry.space_group_name_H-M   'P 1'
#
loop_
_entity.id
_entity.type
_entity.pdbx_description
1 polymer ?
#
loop_
_entity_poly.entity_id
_entity_poly.type
_entity_poly.pdbx_seq_one_letter_code
_entity_poly.pdbx_strand_id
1 'polypeptide(L)'
;MLHLSLSTVKYILNKFETYLDCYSIKTHYIDQLQKVILIEDSLALYVGIIKSQSPVCSNVEAMFAWTRQTEFMDMPASGNDYYELYIEEVTYNSLGFKYNHSKFIREMESITSIQNLSLNVSYLKFKGLTRLYWCQEKETLLEKVDRLLPEMKLRDRYENWDGVNYYFIVLEMEGVSGNHEYAVAYTNQKPHNYVNSKGREWIKNGIQDGVNIRTYRRNFYRAFDSWKGKSKQYRLENHLKYFY
;
A
#
# COMPACT_ATOMS: atom_id res chain seq x y z
N MET A 1 -0.72 -0.41 20.43
CA MET A 1 -1.82 -1.10 19.75
C MET A 1 -3.07 -0.92 20.59
N LEU A 2 -4.21 -0.67 19.97
CA LEU A 2 -5.48 -0.51 20.68
C LEU A 2 -6.05 -1.88 21.03
N HIS A 3 -6.85 -1.94 22.08
CA HIS A 3 -7.54 -3.16 22.53
C HIS A 3 -9.03 -3.05 22.16
N LEU A 4 -9.32 -3.12 20.85
CA LEU A 4 -10.69 -2.96 20.34
C LEU A 4 -11.54 -4.19 20.64
N SER A 5 -12.78 -3.97 21.08
CA SER A 5 -13.75 -5.04 21.25
C SER A 5 -14.29 -5.53 19.90
N LEU A 6 -14.91 -6.72 19.90
CA LEU A 6 -15.51 -7.28 18.69
C LEU A 6 -16.64 -6.38 18.14
N SER A 7 -17.44 -5.76 19.01
CA SER A 7 -18.53 -4.87 18.59
C SER A 7 -18.00 -3.65 17.85
N THR A 8 -16.92 -3.04 18.35
CA THR A 8 -16.29 -1.89 17.71
C THR A 8 -15.68 -2.23 16.36
N VAL A 9 -14.98 -3.36 16.27
CA VAL A 9 -14.41 -3.80 14.99
C VAL A 9 -15.50 -4.12 13.97
N LYS A 10 -16.60 -4.77 14.39
CA LYS A 10 -17.77 -5.01 13.53
C LYS A 10 -18.43 -3.71 13.08
N TYR A 11 -18.53 -2.71 13.96
CA TYR A 11 -19.07 -1.39 13.58
C TYR A 11 -18.23 -0.74 12.48
N ILE A 12 -16.90 -0.73 12.64
CA ILE A 12 -15.97 -0.18 11.65
C ILE A 12 -16.07 -0.95 10.33
N LEU A 13 -16.14 -2.28 10.38
CA LEU A 13 -16.34 -3.10 9.18
C LEU A 13 -17.64 -2.76 8.46
N ASN A 14 -18.76 -2.65 9.19
CA ASN A 14 -20.04 -2.26 8.60
C ASN A 14 -19.96 -0.89 7.91
N LYS A 15 -19.24 0.07 8.49
CA LYS A 15 -18.98 1.37 7.86
C LYS A 15 -18.09 1.29 6.63
N PHE A 16 -17.14 0.37 6.59
CA PHE A 16 -16.37 0.11 5.37
C PHE A 16 -17.27 -0.46 4.27
N GLU A 17 -18.15 -1.40 4.60
CA GLU A 17 -18.99 -2.08 3.63
C GLU A 17 -19.99 -1.15 2.92
N THR A 18 -20.41 -0.06 3.55
CA THR A 18 -21.25 0.95 2.88
C THR A 18 -20.56 1.63 1.69
N TYR A 19 -19.22 1.61 1.63
CA TYR A 19 -18.49 2.09 0.46
C TYR A 19 -18.62 1.17 -0.75
N LEU A 20 -19.14 -0.04 -0.54
CA LEU A 20 -19.32 -1.06 -1.57
C LEU A 20 -20.77 -1.10 -2.10
N ASP A 21 -21.70 -0.38 -1.47
CA ASP A 21 -23.14 -0.41 -1.79
C ASP A 21 -23.48 -0.05 -3.25
N CYS A 22 -22.58 0.65 -3.96
CA CYS A 22 -22.73 0.99 -5.36
C CYS A 22 -22.29 -0.10 -6.35
N TYR A 23 -21.81 -1.25 -5.85
CA TYR A 23 -21.34 -2.36 -6.68
C TYR A 23 -22.20 -3.62 -6.50
N SER A 24 -22.14 -4.51 -7.49
CA SER A 24 -22.59 -5.89 -7.35
C SER A 24 -21.61 -6.68 -6.47
N ILE A 25 -22.12 -7.29 -5.40
CA ILE A 25 -21.31 -8.01 -4.41
C ILE A 25 -21.78 -9.46 -4.27
N LYS A 26 -20.82 -10.39 -4.23
CA LYS A 26 -20.99 -11.75 -3.70
C LYS A 26 -20.09 -11.94 -2.48
N THR A 27 -20.62 -12.53 -1.41
CA THR A 27 -19.85 -12.80 -0.19
C THR A 27 -19.65 -14.29 -0.02
N HIS A 28 -18.39 -14.70 0.16
CA HIS A 28 -17.99 -16.07 0.47
C HIS A 28 -17.47 -16.10 1.91
N TYR A 29 -18.17 -16.78 2.81
CA TYR A 29 -17.75 -16.89 4.21
C TYR A 29 -16.72 -18.00 4.38
N ILE A 30 -15.61 -17.69 5.05
CA ILE A 30 -14.61 -18.69 5.48
C ILE A 30 -15.00 -19.21 6.86
N ASP A 31 -15.34 -18.28 7.77
CA ASP A 31 -15.87 -18.57 9.10
C ASP A 31 -16.71 -17.38 9.61
N GLN A 32 -16.98 -17.32 10.92
CA GLN A 32 -17.80 -16.26 11.54
C GLN A 32 -17.14 -14.87 11.54
N LEU A 33 -15.83 -14.80 11.37
CA LEU A 33 -15.00 -13.59 11.45
C LEU A 33 -14.19 -13.31 10.17
N GLN A 34 -14.16 -14.26 9.24
CA GLN A 34 -13.42 -14.18 7.98
C GLN A 34 -14.35 -14.41 6.80
N LYS A 35 -14.27 -13.54 5.80
CA LYS A 35 -15.01 -13.66 4.54
C LYS A 35 -14.22 -13.07 3.38
N VAL A 36 -14.63 -13.41 2.16
CA VAL A 36 -14.17 -12.76 0.94
C VAL A 36 -15.35 -12.07 0.27
N ILE A 37 -15.19 -10.79 -0.02
CA ILE A 37 -16.16 -9.96 -0.73
C ILE A 37 -15.69 -9.87 -2.19
N LEU A 38 -16.46 -10.43 -3.11
CA LEU A 38 -16.23 -10.38 -4.54
C LEU A 38 -17.09 -9.27 -5.16
N ILE A 39 -16.42 -8.24 -5.67
CA ILE A 39 -16.99 -7.03 -6.25
C ILE A 39 -16.95 -7.16 -7.77
N GLU A 40 -18.11 -7.02 -8.43
CA GLU A 40 -18.29 -7.09 -9.89
C GLU A 40 -17.64 -8.34 -10.54
N ASP A 41 -17.60 -9.46 -9.82
CA ASP A 41 -16.90 -10.70 -10.23
C ASP A 41 -15.41 -10.51 -10.62
N SER A 42 -14.79 -9.41 -10.19
CA SER A 42 -13.45 -9.03 -10.63
C SER A 42 -12.51 -8.78 -9.45
N LEU A 43 -12.89 -7.90 -8.52
CA LEU A 43 -12.06 -7.58 -7.35
C LEU A 43 -12.51 -8.41 -6.15
N ALA A 44 -11.62 -9.23 -5.62
CA ALA A 44 -11.86 -9.96 -4.39
C ALA A 44 -11.12 -9.30 -3.22
N LEU A 45 -11.85 -9.02 -2.14
CA LEU A 45 -11.33 -8.49 -0.89
C LEU A 45 -11.46 -9.55 0.19
N TYR A 46 -10.34 -10.04 0.72
CA TYR A 46 -10.36 -10.76 1.98
C TYR A 46 -10.65 -9.76 3.10
N VAL A 47 -11.56 -10.12 3.99
CA VAL A 47 -11.93 -9.37 5.19
C VAL A 47 -11.84 -10.32 6.38
N GLY A 48 -10.96 -10.03 7.33
CA GLY A 48 -10.78 -10.81 8.55
C GLY A 48 -10.81 -9.93 9.79
N ILE A 49 -11.61 -10.33 10.78
CA ILE A 49 -11.52 -9.85 12.15
C ILE A 49 -10.58 -10.80 12.91
N ILE A 50 -9.38 -10.33 13.21
CA ILE A 50 -8.29 -11.15 13.77
C ILE A 50 -8.14 -10.84 15.25
N LYS A 51 -8.01 -11.89 16.08
CA LYS A 51 -7.72 -11.71 17.50
C LYS A 51 -6.32 -11.14 17.70
N SER A 52 -6.24 -9.98 18.35
CA SER A 52 -4.98 -9.33 18.68
C SER A 52 -4.17 -10.16 19.67
N GLN A 53 -2.86 -10.21 19.45
CA GLN A 53 -1.92 -10.91 20.34
C GLN A 53 -1.21 -9.95 21.30
N SER A 54 -1.56 -8.65 21.27
CA SER A 54 -0.93 -7.66 22.13
C SER A 54 -1.37 -7.84 23.58
N PRO A 55 -0.43 -8.00 24.53
CA PRO A 55 -0.77 -8.09 25.94
C PRO A 55 -1.28 -6.74 26.45
N VAL A 56 -2.20 -6.79 27.43
CA VAL A 56 -2.64 -5.59 28.15
C VAL A 56 -1.49 -5.10 29.04
N CYS A 57 -1.19 -3.80 28.97
CA CYS A 57 -0.12 -3.21 29.77
C CYS A 57 -0.50 -3.09 31.25
N SER A 58 0.50 -3.12 32.13
CA SER A 58 0.30 -2.99 33.59
C SER A 58 -0.17 -1.59 34.02
N ASN A 59 0.12 -0.56 33.21
CA ASN A 59 -0.27 0.83 33.44
C ASN A 59 -1.54 1.23 32.66
N VAL A 60 -2.49 0.29 32.52
CA VAL A 60 -3.68 0.43 31.65
C VAL A 60 -4.48 1.70 31.95
N GLU A 61 -4.70 2.03 33.23
CA GLU A 61 -5.44 3.21 33.65
C GLU A 61 -4.82 4.50 33.09
N ALA A 62 -3.49 4.64 33.19
CA ALA A 62 -2.79 5.83 32.70
C ALA A 62 -2.84 5.95 31.17
N MET A 63 -2.83 4.82 30.45
CA MET A 63 -2.81 4.80 28.98
C MET A 63 -4.21 4.90 28.35
N PHE A 64 -5.23 4.40 29.04
CA PHE A 64 -6.58 4.20 28.50
C PHE A 64 -7.67 4.92 29.32
N ALA A 65 -7.35 5.79 30.28
CA ALA A 65 -8.37 6.58 30.98
C ALA A 65 -9.32 7.36 30.05
N TRP A 66 -8.85 7.74 28.86
CA TRP A 66 -9.64 8.40 27.83
C TRP A 66 -10.80 7.54 27.30
N THR A 67 -10.74 6.20 27.42
CA THR A 67 -11.80 5.30 26.94
C THR A 67 -13.12 5.52 27.67
N ARG A 68 -13.09 6.05 28.91
CA ARG A 68 -14.28 6.45 29.68
C ARG A 68 -15.16 7.49 28.97
N GLN A 69 -14.64 8.16 27.93
CA GLN A 69 -15.31 9.21 27.18
C GLN A 69 -15.90 8.71 25.85
N THR A 70 -15.78 7.42 25.53
CA THR A 70 -16.31 6.82 24.30
C THR A 70 -17.10 5.55 24.58
N GLU A 71 -18.19 5.34 23.86
CA GLU A 71 -18.97 4.09 23.90
C GLU A 71 -18.34 2.97 23.05
N PHE A 72 -17.36 3.31 22.20
CA PHE A 72 -16.74 2.38 21.27
C PHE A 72 -15.52 1.67 21.87
N MET A 73 -15.16 1.93 23.12
CA MET A 73 -14.02 1.25 23.74
C MET A 73 -14.15 1.22 25.25
N ASP A 74 -13.99 0.03 25.83
CA ASP A 74 -13.89 -0.14 27.27
C ASP A 74 -12.43 -0.07 27.73
N MET A 75 -12.23 0.14 29.02
CA MET A 75 -10.91 -0.02 29.65
C MET A 75 -10.40 -1.46 29.42
N PRO A 76 -9.19 -1.65 28.87
CA PRO A 76 -8.67 -2.98 28.64
C PRO A 76 -8.45 -3.76 29.94
N ALA A 77 -8.67 -5.07 29.92
CA ALA A 77 -8.51 -5.96 31.06
C ALA A 77 -7.81 -7.25 30.63
N SER A 78 -6.91 -7.74 31.47
CA SER A 78 -6.19 -8.99 31.22
C SER A 78 -7.18 -10.18 31.16
N GLY A 79 -6.99 -11.06 30.18
CA GLY A 79 -7.88 -12.23 29.96
C GLY A 79 -9.03 -11.98 28.99
N ASN A 80 -9.26 -10.72 28.58
CA ASN A 80 -10.25 -10.41 27.54
C ASN A 80 -9.65 -10.54 26.13
N ASP A 81 -10.55 -10.80 25.18
CA ASP A 81 -10.21 -10.89 23.77
C ASP A 81 -10.38 -9.54 23.07
N TYR A 82 -9.36 -9.17 22.30
CA TYR A 82 -9.32 -7.95 21.50
C TYR A 82 -9.08 -8.27 20.04
N TYR A 83 -9.47 -7.34 19.16
CA TYR A 83 -9.57 -7.62 17.74
C TYR A 83 -8.98 -6.51 16.87
N GLU A 84 -8.61 -6.91 15.67
CA GLU A 84 -8.09 -6.07 14.59
C GLU A 84 -8.90 -6.34 13.33
N LEU A 85 -9.13 -5.31 12.53
CA LEU A 85 -9.72 -5.44 11.20
C LEU A 85 -8.63 -5.52 10.15
N TYR A 86 -8.61 -6.59 9.38
CA TYR A 86 -7.66 -6.81 8.31
C TYR A 86 -8.39 -6.98 6.98
N ILE A 87 -8.14 -6.07 6.05
CA ILE A 87 -8.68 -6.11 4.70
C ILE A 87 -7.52 -6.18 3.71
N GLU A 88 -7.55 -7.13 2.77
CA GLU A 88 -6.53 -7.24 1.71
C GLU A 88 -7.18 -7.60 0.38
N GLU A 89 -6.78 -6.89 -0.68
CA GLU A 89 -7.13 -7.27 -2.05
C GLU A 89 -6.42 -8.59 -2.38
N VAL A 90 -7.18 -9.64 -2.73
CA VAL A 90 -6.66 -10.97 -3.11
C VAL A 90 -6.78 -11.25 -4.61
N THR A 91 -7.22 -10.26 -5.39
CA THR A 91 -7.02 -10.17 -6.84
C THR A 91 -6.52 -8.79 -7.21
N TYR A 92 -5.91 -8.66 -8.40
CA TYR A 92 -5.54 -7.36 -8.91
C TYR A 92 -6.78 -6.49 -9.18
N ASN A 93 -6.73 -5.23 -8.75
CA ASN A 93 -7.81 -4.27 -8.92
C ASN A 93 -7.85 -3.71 -10.36
N SER A 94 -8.50 -4.44 -11.25
CA SER A 94 -8.80 -4.03 -12.64
C SER A 94 -10.04 -3.13 -12.76
N LEU A 95 -10.91 -3.11 -11.75
CA LEU A 95 -12.15 -2.31 -11.74
C LEU A 95 -11.91 -0.80 -11.59
N GLY A 96 -10.69 -0.41 -11.20
CA GLY A 96 -10.42 0.97 -10.81
C GLY A 96 -11.12 1.35 -9.50
N PHE A 97 -11.41 0.38 -8.64
CA PHE A 97 -11.96 0.61 -7.30
C PHE A 97 -11.01 1.52 -6.52
N LYS A 98 -11.51 2.68 -6.06
CA LYS A 98 -10.71 3.67 -5.33
C LYS A 98 -11.12 3.71 -3.87
N TYR A 99 -10.28 3.15 -3.02
CA TYR A 99 -10.41 3.26 -1.57
C TYR A 99 -9.32 4.16 -0.99
N ASN A 100 -9.73 5.17 -0.22
CA ASN A 100 -8.84 6.05 0.51
C ASN A 100 -8.84 5.67 1.99
N HIS A 101 -7.94 4.76 2.35
CA HIS A 101 -7.83 4.23 3.71
C HIS A 101 -7.58 5.33 4.75
N SER A 102 -6.67 6.26 4.50
CA SER A 102 -6.38 7.35 5.45
C SER A 102 -7.58 8.27 5.67
N LYS A 103 -8.40 8.51 4.65
CA LYS A 103 -9.66 9.25 4.80
C LYS A 103 -10.65 8.47 5.66
N PHE A 104 -10.83 7.18 5.38
CA PHE A 104 -11.71 6.30 6.14
C PHE A 104 -11.31 6.24 7.61
N ILE A 105 -10.01 6.06 7.91
CA ILE A 105 -9.51 6.06 9.30
C ILE A 105 -9.87 7.37 10.00
N ARG A 106 -9.57 8.54 9.42
CA ARG A 106 -9.92 9.84 10.05
C ARG A 106 -11.42 10.00 10.31
N GLU A 107 -12.26 9.51 9.40
CA GLU A 107 -13.71 9.51 9.59
C GLU A 107 -14.10 8.62 10.78
N MET A 108 -13.55 7.41 10.87
CA MET A 108 -13.84 6.50 11.97
C MET A 108 -13.31 7.01 13.31
N GLU A 109 -12.13 7.64 13.34
CA GLU A 109 -11.58 8.27 14.54
C GLU A 109 -12.48 9.42 15.01
N SER A 110 -13.04 10.20 14.07
CA SER A 110 -13.99 11.27 14.40
C SER A 110 -15.33 10.75 14.92
N ILE A 111 -15.82 9.62 14.42
CA ILE A 111 -17.10 9.02 14.83
C ILE A 111 -16.97 8.32 16.17
N THR A 112 -15.89 7.57 16.35
CA THR A 112 -15.69 6.71 17.53
C THR A 112 -14.95 7.40 18.67
N SER A 113 -14.36 8.57 18.41
CA SER A 113 -13.43 9.27 19.32
C SER A 113 -12.19 8.45 19.71
N ILE A 114 -11.88 7.38 18.97
CA ILE A 114 -10.69 6.54 19.17
C ILE A 114 -9.58 7.07 18.25
N GLN A 115 -8.43 7.43 18.81
CA GLN A 115 -7.27 7.88 18.03
C GLN A 115 -6.35 6.73 17.64
N ASN A 116 -5.62 6.89 16.54
CA ASN A 116 -4.65 5.93 15.98
C ASN A 116 -5.28 4.59 15.56
N LEU A 117 -6.49 4.62 14.99
CA LEU A 117 -7.20 3.42 14.52
C LEU A 117 -6.43 2.68 13.42
N SER A 118 -5.55 3.36 12.69
CA SER A 118 -4.68 2.74 11.67
C SER A 118 -3.74 1.67 12.22
N LEU A 119 -3.54 1.58 13.54
CA LEU A 119 -2.76 0.52 14.17
C LEU A 119 -3.52 -0.81 14.27
N ASN A 120 -4.85 -0.80 14.15
CA ASN A 120 -5.73 -1.96 14.35
C ASN A 120 -6.67 -2.20 13.17
N VAL A 121 -6.76 -1.26 12.24
CA VAL A 121 -7.58 -1.36 11.02
C VAL A 121 -6.65 -1.20 9.83
N SER A 122 -6.44 -2.29 9.10
CA SER A 122 -5.51 -2.36 7.97
C SER A 122 -6.25 -2.59 6.66
N TYR A 123 -5.82 -1.86 5.62
CA TYR A 123 -6.17 -2.15 4.24
C TYR A 123 -4.90 -2.31 3.41
N LEU A 124 -4.76 -3.46 2.76
CA LEU A 124 -3.60 -3.79 1.94
C LEU A 124 -4.02 -4.03 0.49
N LYS A 125 -3.22 -3.47 -0.42
CA LYS A 125 -3.38 -3.71 -1.85
C LYS A 125 -2.82 -5.06 -2.24
N PHE A 126 -3.25 -5.53 -3.41
CA PHE A 126 -2.84 -6.80 -3.97
C PHE A 126 -1.31 -6.94 -4.06
N LYS A 127 -0.78 -8.02 -3.47
CA LYS A 127 0.66 -8.33 -3.46
C LYS A 127 1.05 -9.49 -4.39
N GLY A 128 0.06 -10.14 -5.01
CA GLY A 128 0.25 -11.36 -5.78
C GLY A 128 0.78 -12.51 -4.92
N LEU A 129 1.50 -13.42 -5.57
CA LEU A 129 2.10 -14.61 -4.94
C LEU A 129 3.53 -14.37 -4.44
N THR A 130 3.95 -13.11 -4.27
CA THR A 130 5.32 -12.80 -3.86
C THR A 130 5.53 -13.16 -2.40
N ARG A 131 6.39 -14.16 -2.14
CA ARG A 131 6.79 -14.55 -0.78
C ARG A 131 7.95 -13.69 -0.28
N LEU A 132 8.05 -13.54 1.04
CA LEU A 132 9.17 -12.83 1.67
C LEU A 132 10.47 -13.61 1.44
N TYR A 133 11.54 -12.92 1.06
CA TYR A 133 12.81 -13.59 0.72
C TYR A 133 13.38 -14.45 1.87
N TRP A 134 13.09 -14.06 3.12
CA TRP A 134 13.53 -14.76 4.34
C TRP A 134 12.51 -15.76 4.89
N CYS A 135 11.35 -15.93 4.25
CA CYS A 135 10.29 -16.83 4.71
C CYS A 135 9.52 -17.38 3.51
N GLN A 136 10.22 -18.18 2.70
CA GLN A 136 9.67 -18.78 1.48
C GLN A 136 8.65 -19.88 1.76
N GLU A 137 8.59 -20.45 2.96
CA GLU A 137 7.67 -21.56 3.29
C GLU A 137 6.27 -21.08 3.68
N LYS A 138 6.13 -19.81 4.09
CA LYS A 138 4.86 -19.28 4.56
C LYS A 138 3.93 -19.03 3.38
N GLU A 139 2.78 -19.72 3.42
CA GLU A 139 1.65 -19.51 2.51
C GLU A 139 1.26 -18.03 2.46
N THR A 140 1.09 -17.49 1.26
CA THR A 140 0.55 -16.13 1.06
C THR A 140 -0.95 -16.11 1.38
N LEU A 141 -1.52 -14.94 1.65
CA LEU A 141 -2.96 -14.85 1.90
C LEU A 141 -3.78 -15.33 0.69
N LEU A 142 -3.34 -15.00 -0.53
CA LEU A 142 -3.99 -15.47 -1.75
C LEU A 142 -4.03 -17.00 -1.78
N GLU A 143 -2.90 -17.68 -1.55
CA GLU A 143 -2.83 -19.15 -1.49
C GLU A 143 -3.75 -19.73 -0.41
N LYS A 144 -3.75 -19.13 0.79
CA LYS A 144 -4.63 -19.54 1.89
C LYS A 144 -6.10 -19.45 1.48
N VAL A 145 -6.50 -18.33 0.88
CA VAL A 145 -7.90 -18.09 0.48
C VAL A 145 -8.28 -19.02 -0.67
N ASP A 146 -7.42 -19.21 -1.67
CA ASP A 146 -7.65 -20.11 -2.80
C ASP A 146 -7.87 -21.55 -2.33
N ARG A 147 -7.10 -22.00 -1.34
CA ARG A 147 -7.29 -23.32 -0.72
C ARG A 147 -8.59 -23.45 0.07
N LEU A 148 -9.04 -22.37 0.73
CA LEU A 148 -10.27 -22.37 1.55
C LEU A 148 -11.53 -22.17 0.71
N LEU A 149 -11.42 -21.47 -0.42
CA LEU A 149 -12.51 -21.12 -1.34
C LEU A 149 -12.08 -21.41 -2.79
N PRO A 150 -11.89 -22.69 -3.16
CA PRO A 150 -11.36 -23.08 -4.47
C PRO A 150 -12.27 -22.66 -5.63
N GLU A 151 -13.56 -22.45 -5.39
CA GLU A 151 -14.51 -21.95 -6.40
C GLU A 151 -14.19 -20.53 -6.89
N MET A 152 -13.41 -19.76 -6.12
CA MET A 152 -12.99 -18.41 -6.50
C MET A 152 -11.89 -18.41 -7.57
N LYS A 153 -11.14 -19.50 -7.70
CA LYS A 153 -10.03 -19.68 -8.66
C LYS A 153 -9.02 -18.51 -8.62
N LEU A 154 -8.61 -18.09 -7.42
CA LEU A 154 -7.73 -16.94 -7.23
C LEU A 154 -6.35 -17.19 -7.84
N ARG A 155 -5.86 -18.42 -7.78
CA ARG A 155 -4.61 -18.82 -8.45
C ARG A 155 -4.71 -18.62 -9.96
N ASP A 156 -5.76 -19.16 -10.59
CA ASP A 156 -5.99 -19.01 -12.03
C ASP A 156 -6.14 -17.53 -12.42
N ARG A 157 -6.88 -16.75 -11.61
CA ARG A 157 -7.03 -15.29 -11.83
C ARG A 157 -5.69 -14.56 -11.79
N TYR A 158 -4.77 -14.96 -10.90
CA TYR A 158 -3.42 -14.38 -10.84
C TYR A 158 -2.55 -14.81 -12.03
N GLU A 159 -2.59 -16.08 -12.41
CA GLU A 159 -1.77 -16.60 -13.52
C GLU A 159 -2.22 -16.08 -14.89
N ASN A 160 -3.51 -15.76 -15.03
CA ASN A 160 -4.07 -15.11 -16.22
C ASN A 160 -4.07 -13.58 -16.14
N TRP A 161 -3.48 -12.99 -15.09
CA TRP A 161 -3.32 -11.54 -15.01
C TRP A 161 -2.11 -11.10 -15.85
N ASP A 162 -2.33 -10.19 -16.80
CA ASP A 162 -1.29 -9.59 -17.66
C ASP A 162 -0.14 -8.89 -16.90
N GLY A 163 -0.28 -8.75 -15.58
CA GLY A 163 0.67 -8.07 -14.73
C GLY A 163 0.57 -6.55 -14.83
N VAL A 164 1.58 -5.88 -14.27
CA VAL A 164 1.77 -4.43 -14.44
C VAL A 164 2.94 -4.23 -15.40
N ASN A 165 2.68 -3.57 -16.51
CA ASN A 165 3.73 -3.19 -17.45
C ASN A 165 4.61 -2.10 -16.84
N TYR A 166 5.87 -2.44 -16.60
CA TYR A 166 6.90 -1.50 -16.18
C TYR A 166 7.87 -1.26 -17.34
N TYR A 167 8.09 0.02 -17.65
CA TYR A 167 9.20 0.44 -18.49
C TYR A 167 10.44 0.62 -17.63
N PHE A 168 11.56 0.11 -18.10
CA PHE A 168 12.88 0.40 -17.54
C PHE A 168 13.56 1.43 -18.42
N ILE A 169 13.97 2.53 -17.82
CA ILE A 169 14.53 3.68 -18.54
C ILE A 169 15.97 3.85 -18.09
N VAL A 170 16.90 3.69 -19.01
CA VAL A 170 18.31 4.03 -18.80
C VAL A 170 18.46 5.52 -19.13
N LEU A 171 18.80 6.31 -18.13
CA LEU A 171 19.20 7.71 -18.26
C LEU A 171 20.73 7.76 -18.34
N GLU A 172 21.25 8.57 -19.25
CA GLU A 172 22.68 8.82 -19.40
C GLU A 172 22.92 10.32 -19.21
N MET A 173 23.82 10.68 -18.30
CA MET A 173 24.26 12.06 -18.08
C MET A 173 25.72 12.21 -18.45
N GLU A 174 26.01 13.09 -19.40
CA GLU A 174 27.35 13.51 -19.74
C GLU A 174 27.83 14.58 -18.75
N GLY A 175 29.05 14.44 -18.22
CA GLY A 175 29.73 15.46 -17.41
C GLY A 175 30.61 16.39 -18.24
N VAL A 176 31.03 17.53 -17.67
CA VAL A 176 31.91 18.51 -18.35
C VAL A 176 33.24 17.92 -18.82
N SER A 177 33.72 16.86 -18.15
CA SER A 177 34.92 16.12 -18.53
C SER A 177 34.70 15.09 -19.65
N GLY A 178 33.49 14.97 -20.20
CA GLY A 178 33.14 13.97 -21.21
C GLY A 178 32.91 12.56 -20.65
N ASN A 179 32.79 12.40 -19.34
CA ASN A 179 32.41 11.13 -18.72
C ASN A 179 30.89 10.92 -18.82
N HIS A 180 30.46 9.68 -19.03
CA HIS A 180 29.05 9.30 -19.09
C HIS A 180 28.67 8.51 -17.85
N GLU A 181 27.64 8.98 -17.16
CA GLU A 181 27.13 8.34 -15.95
C GLU A 181 25.70 7.85 -16.19
N TYR A 182 25.41 6.65 -15.70
CA TYR A 182 24.16 5.96 -16.01
C TYR A 182 23.22 5.90 -14.84
N ALA A 183 21.93 5.95 -15.16
CA ALA A 183 20.89 5.71 -14.21
C ALA A 183 19.70 4.89 -14.69
N VAL A 184 19.14 4.04 -13.82
CA VAL A 184 17.96 3.23 -14.16
C VAL A 184 16.76 3.73 -13.37
N ALA A 185 15.74 4.16 -14.09
CA ALA A 185 14.40 4.38 -13.56
C ALA A 185 13.48 3.24 -13.97
N TYR A 186 12.45 2.97 -13.18
CA TYR A 186 11.35 2.11 -13.60
C TYR A 186 10.02 2.82 -13.34
N THR A 187 9.06 2.64 -14.24
CA THR A 187 7.80 3.39 -14.22
C THR A 187 6.71 2.64 -14.97
N ASN A 188 5.45 2.86 -14.59
CA ASN A 188 4.29 2.42 -15.37
C ASN A 188 3.80 3.47 -16.38
N GLN A 189 4.40 4.67 -16.39
CA GLN A 189 4.11 5.72 -17.36
C GLN A 189 4.93 5.50 -18.64
N LYS A 190 4.41 5.94 -19.79
CA LYS A 190 5.21 5.98 -21.04
C LYS A 190 6.55 6.69 -20.79
N PRO A 191 7.69 6.13 -21.24
CA PRO A 191 9.02 6.65 -20.91
C PRO A 191 9.21 8.14 -21.18
N HIS A 192 8.76 8.61 -22.34
CA HIS A 192 8.81 10.03 -22.70
C HIS A 192 8.09 10.94 -21.68
N ASN A 193 6.89 10.54 -21.23
CA ASN A 193 6.12 11.31 -20.25
C ASN A 193 6.80 11.33 -18.88
N TYR A 194 7.35 10.20 -18.47
CA TYR A 194 8.10 10.08 -17.23
C TYR A 194 9.33 11.01 -17.24
N VAL A 195 10.15 10.93 -18.29
CA VAL A 195 11.36 11.75 -18.44
C VAL A 195 11.02 13.24 -18.46
N ASN A 196 10.00 13.65 -19.20
CA ASN A 196 9.55 15.05 -19.22
C ASN A 196 9.02 15.52 -17.86
N SER A 197 8.29 14.67 -17.13
CA SER A 197 7.85 14.99 -15.77
C SER A 197 9.04 15.18 -14.83
N LYS A 198 10.05 14.31 -14.92
CA LYS A 198 11.27 14.41 -14.12
C LYS A 198 12.13 15.61 -14.50
N GLY A 199 12.24 15.93 -15.78
CA GLY A 199 12.92 17.14 -16.24
C GLY A 199 12.30 18.40 -15.64
N ARG A 200 10.96 18.53 -15.66
CA ARG A 200 10.26 19.66 -15.03
C ARG A 200 10.49 19.73 -13.52
N GLU A 201 10.43 18.59 -12.85
CA GLU A 201 10.72 18.48 -11.41
C GLU A 201 12.16 18.92 -11.09
N TRP A 202 13.14 18.46 -11.85
CA TRP A 202 14.56 18.76 -11.66
C TRP A 202 14.93 20.21 -11.99
N ILE A 203 14.28 20.82 -12.98
CA ILE A 203 14.44 22.25 -13.25
C ILE A 203 13.99 23.06 -12.03
N LYS A 204 12.80 22.75 -11.50
CA LYS A 204 12.22 23.46 -10.36
C LYS A 204 13.01 23.24 -9.08
N ASN A 205 13.23 21.98 -8.71
CA ASN A 205 13.67 21.60 -7.37
C ASN A 205 15.15 21.18 -7.31
N GLY A 206 15.80 21.00 -8.47
CA GLY A 206 17.05 20.24 -8.55
C GLY A 206 16.80 18.73 -8.50
N ILE A 207 17.87 17.94 -8.67
CA ILE A 207 17.78 16.49 -8.49
C ILE A 207 17.84 16.23 -6.98
N GLN A 208 16.75 15.71 -6.40
CA GLN A 208 16.66 15.42 -4.97
C GLN A 208 16.97 13.94 -4.67
N ASP A 209 17.64 13.69 -3.55
CA ASP A 209 17.82 12.35 -3.00
C ASP A 209 16.45 11.74 -2.64
N GLY A 210 16.18 10.53 -3.15
CA GLY A 210 14.99 9.74 -2.78
C GLY A 210 13.98 9.43 -3.88
N VAL A 211 14.22 9.83 -5.14
CA VAL A 211 13.22 9.72 -6.20
C VAL A 211 13.54 8.58 -7.18
N ASN A 212 12.81 7.46 -7.10
CA ASN A 212 12.54 6.39 -8.11
C ASN A 212 13.62 5.98 -9.15
N ILE A 213 14.87 6.33 -8.91
CA ILE A 213 16.03 6.05 -9.75
C ILE A 213 16.97 5.19 -8.90
N ARG A 214 17.24 3.98 -9.38
CA ARG A 214 18.07 2.96 -8.70
C ARG A 214 19.43 2.90 -9.37
N THR A 215 20.46 3.44 -8.73
CA THR A 215 21.86 3.47 -9.22
C THR A 215 22.89 3.70 -8.11
N TYR A 216 24.17 3.67 -8.49
CA TYR A 216 25.25 4.46 -7.87
C TYR A 216 25.00 5.97 -8.06
N ARG A 217 24.02 6.48 -7.30
CA ARG A 217 23.45 7.84 -7.40
C ARG A 217 24.47 8.97 -7.42
N ARG A 218 25.58 8.79 -6.71
CA ARG A 218 26.60 9.83 -6.53
C ARG A 218 27.26 10.28 -7.82
N ASN A 219 27.55 9.38 -8.75
CA ASN A 219 28.27 9.77 -9.96
C ASN A 219 27.37 10.47 -10.97
N PHE A 220 26.14 9.97 -11.16
CA PHE A 220 25.13 10.62 -11.99
C PHE A 220 24.85 12.06 -11.54
N TYR A 221 24.70 12.29 -10.23
CA TYR A 221 24.52 13.65 -9.70
C TYR A 221 25.76 14.53 -9.88
N ARG A 222 26.96 13.96 -9.67
CA ARG A 222 28.21 14.68 -9.93
C ARG A 222 28.37 15.07 -11.41
N ALA A 223 27.99 14.21 -12.35
CA ALA A 223 27.96 14.55 -13.77
C ALA A 223 26.98 15.71 -14.03
N PHE A 224 25.78 15.67 -13.46
CA PHE A 224 24.81 16.76 -13.59
C PHE A 224 25.29 18.09 -12.97
N ASP A 225 25.89 18.02 -11.78
CA ASP A 225 26.40 19.18 -11.07
C ASP A 225 27.72 19.70 -11.63
N SER A 226 28.47 18.90 -12.40
CA SER A 226 29.69 19.35 -13.07
C SER A 226 29.43 20.54 -14.02
N TRP A 227 28.22 20.63 -14.58
CA TRP A 227 27.75 21.75 -15.41
C TRP A 227 27.28 22.98 -14.61
N LYS A 228 27.66 23.10 -13.33
CA LYS A 228 27.32 24.26 -12.50
C LYS A 228 27.79 25.55 -13.17
N GLY A 229 26.89 26.52 -13.28
CA GLY A 229 27.07 27.74 -14.09
C GLY A 229 26.17 27.78 -15.33
N LYS A 230 25.69 26.63 -15.82
CA LYS A 230 24.60 26.56 -16.80
C LYS A 230 23.25 26.35 -16.13
N SER A 231 22.17 26.79 -16.77
CA SER A 231 20.80 26.56 -16.27
C SER A 231 20.50 25.07 -16.21
N LYS A 232 19.64 24.64 -15.27
CA LYS A 232 19.28 23.22 -15.14
C LYS A 232 18.59 22.70 -16.42
N GLN A 233 17.78 23.54 -17.05
CA GLN A 233 17.15 23.22 -18.34
C GLN A 233 18.19 22.93 -19.41
N TYR A 234 19.20 23.80 -19.56
CA TYR A 234 20.28 23.58 -20.52
C TYR A 234 20.99 22.24 -20.28
N ARG A 235 21.29 21.91 -19.03
CA ARG A 235 21.96 20.65 -18.67
C ARG A 235 21.15 19.44 -19.14
N LEU A 236 19.85 19.45 -18.89
CA LEU A 236 18.96 18.35 -19.26
C LEU A 236 18.77 18.25 -20.77
N GLU A 237 18.59 19.37 -21.46
CA GLU A 237 18.34 19.36 -22.91
C GLU A 237 19.57 18.98 -23.73
N ASN A 238 20.78 19.28 -23.23
CA ASN A 238 22.02 19.08 -24.01
C ASN A 238 22.83 17.86 -23.55
N HIS A 239 22.72 17.43 -22.29
CA HIS A 239 23.63 16.43 -21.71
C HIS A 239 22.92 15.24 -21.07
N LEU A 240 21.58 15.22 -21.04
CA LEU A 240 20.81 14.05 -20.62
C LEU A 240 20.24 13.32 -21.84
N LYS A 241 20.49 12.01 -21.91
CA LYS A 241 19.85 11.09 -22.86
C LYS A 241 19.06 10.03 -22.10
N TYR A 242 18.13 9.37 -22.79
CA TYR A 242 17.40 8.24 -22.23
C TYR A 242 17.10 7.16 -23.27
N PHE A 243 17.02 5.91 -22.81
CA PHE A 243 16.78 4.69 -23.57
C PHE A 243 15.76 3.82 -22.83
N TYR A 244 14.88 3.11 -23.55
CA TYR A 244 13.83 2.27 -22.98
C TYR A 244 13.41 1.14 -23.92
#